data_AF-A0A2N7RDL0-F1
#
_entry.id   AF-A0A2N7RDL0-F1
#
_cell.length_a   1.000
_cell.length_b   1.000
_cell.length_c   1.000
_cell.angle_alpha   90.00
_cell.angle_beta   90.00
_cell.angle_gamma   90.00
#
_symmetry.space_group_name_H-M   'P 1'
#
loop_
_entity.id
_entity.type
_entity.pdbx_description
1 polymer ?
#
loop_
_entity_poly.entity_id
_entity_poly.type
_entity_poly.pdbx_seq_one_letter_code
_entity_poly.pdbx_strand_id
1 'polypeptide(L)'
;MKIIFSLEAPAALSFKNLYDTTNWGPIERDVGFYADALRGSWASVSAHDGDRLVAFARAISDGKLHAFITEMIVDPNTSSAASENSY
;
A
#
# COMPACT_ATOMS: atom_id res chain seq x y z
N MET A 1 -6.83 16.78 7.02
CA MET A 1 -6.08 15.67 6.43
C MET A 1 -4.61 15.90 6.72
N LYS A 2 -4.00 15.05 7.54
CA LYS A 2 -2.56 15.10 7.83
C LYS A 2 -1.99 13.74 7.52
N ILE A 3 -1.31 13.63 6.39
CA ILE A 3 -0.71 12.37 5.95
C ILE A 3 0.63 12.16 6.65
N ILE A 4 0.77 11.02 7.30
CA ILE A 4 2.01 10.57 7.95
C ILE A 4 2.52 9.36 7.17
N PHE A 5 3.78 9.44 6.73
CA PHE A 5 4.45 8.35 6.03
C PHE A 5 5.25 7.49 7.01
N SER A 6 5.28 6.18 6.76
CA SER A 6 6.09 5.21 7.49
C SER A 6 6.75 4.23 6.52
N LEU A 7 7.96 3.79 6.83
CA LEU A 7 8.64 2.70 6.11
C LEU A 7 8.21 1.31 6.62
N GLU A 8 7.48 1.27 7.74
CA GLU A 8 6.94 0.04 8.29
C GLU A 8 5.75 -0.45 7.46
N ALA A 9 5.62 -1.78 7.39
CA ALA A 9 4.44 -2.43 6.84
C ALA A 9 3.20 -2.06 7.66
N PRO A 10 2.05 -1.78 7.02
CA PRO A 10 0.80 -1.56 7.74
C PRO A 10 0.28 -2.87 8.35
N ALA A 11 -0.75 -2.76 9.19
CA ALA A 11 -1.51 -3.93 9.60
C ALA A 11 -2.14 -4.64 8.39
N ALA A 12 -2.13 -5.98 8.40
CA ALA A 12 -2.64 -6.78 7.28
C ALA A 12 -4.11 -6.51 6.96
N LEU A 13 -4.95 -6.27 7.98
CA LEU A 13 -6.35 -5.90 7.79
C LEU A 13 -6.49 -4.55 7.06
N SER A 14 -5.69 -3.55 7.44
CA SER A 14 -5.68 -2.25 6.77
C SER A 14 -5.23 -2.36 5.32
N PHE A 15 -4.21 -3.20 5.05
CA PHE A 15 -3.79 -3.47 3.67
C PHE A 15 -4.85 -4.20 2.86
N LYS A 16 -5.53 -5.22 3.42
CA LYS A 16 -6.65 -5.90 2.76
C LYS A 16 -7.74 -4.88 2.38
N ASN A 17 -8.17 -4.06 3.33
CA ASN A 17 -9.23 -3.08 3.09
C ASN A 17 -8.86 -2.10 1.97
N LEU A 18 -7.61 -1.64 1.93
CA LEU A 18 -7.11 -0.80 0.85
C LEU A 18 -6.99 -1.55 -0.48
N TYR A 19 -6.55 -2.80 -0.47
CA TYR A 19 -6.45 -3.62 -1.67
C TYR A 19 -7.82 -3.90 -2.28
N ASP A 20 -8.83 -4.17 -1.45
CA ASP A 20 -10.20 -4.42 -1.90
C ASP A 20 -10.79 -3.22 -2.67
N THR A 21 -10.30 -1.99 -2.46
CA THR A 21 -10.73 -0.81 -3.25
C THR A 21 -10.26 -0.85 -4.70
N THR A 22 -9.27 -1.69 -5.03
CA THR A 22 -8.69 -1.79 -6.39
C THR A 22 -9.45 -2.73 -7.30
N ASN A 23 -10.22 -3.66 -6.72
CA ASN A 23 -10.88 -4.76 -7.44
C ASN A 23 -9.91 -5.64 -8.27
N TRP A 24 -8.62 -5.72 -7.89
CA TRP A 24 -7.58 -6.49 -8.60
C TRP A 24 -7.60 -8.00 -8.33
N GLY A 25 -8.41 -8.48 -7.39
CA GLY A 25 -8.46 -9.90 -7.06
C GLY A 25 -9.72 -10.30 -6.29
N PRO A 26 -9.89 -11.60 -6.01
CA PRO A 26 -11.01 -12.12 -5.23
C PRO A 26 -11.05 -11.50 -3.84
N ILE A 27 -12.24 -11.05 -3.42
CA ILE A 27 -12.49 -10.41 -2.14
C ILE A 27 -12.38 -11.43 -0.99
N GLU A 28 -12.52 -12.72 -1.29
CA GLU A 28 -12.54 -13.85 -0.36
C GLU A 28 -11.18 -14.20 0.25
N ARG A 29 -10.08 -13.58 -0.20
CA ARG A 29 -8.75 -13.79 0.40
C ARG A 29 -8.77 -13.39 1.87
N ASP A 30 -8.34 -14.28 2.75
CA ASP A 30 -8.30 -13.98 4.18
C ASP A 30 -7.19 -12.97 4.54
N VAL A 31 -7.25 -12.43 5.76
CA VAL A 31 -6.25 -11.47 6.27
C VAL A 31 -4.84 -12.09 6.37
N GLY A 32 -4.74 -13.41 6.58
CA GLY A 32 -3.48 -14.14 6.64
C GLY A 32 -2.74 -14.09 5.30
N PHE A 33 -3.43 -14.21 4.18
CA PHE A 33 -2.86 -14.03 2.84
C PHE A 33 -2.14 -12.68 2.69
N TYR A 34 -2.76 -11.60 3.16
CA TYR A 34 -2.16 -10.25 3.10
C TYR A 34 -1.02 -10.08 4.11
N ALA A 35 -1.10 -10.71 5.29
CA ALA A 35 -0.01 -10.75 6.24
C ALA A 35 1.23 -11.46 5.66
N ASP A 36 1.02 -12.58 4.97
CA ASP A 36 2.06 -13.36 4.31
C ASP A 36 2.70 -12.57 3.17
N ALA A 37 1.88 -11.89 2.36
CA ALA A 37 2.35 -10.97 1.34
C ALA A 37 3.27 -9.91 1.96
N LEU A 38 2.79 -9.16 2.96
CA LEU A 38 3.56 -8.08 3.61
C LEU A 38 4.91 -8.57 4.17
N ARG A 39 4.96 -9.76 4.79
CA ARG A 39 6.22 -10.34 5.28
C ARG A 39 7.23 -10.66 4.17
N GLY A 40 6.75 -10.92 2.96
CA GLY A 40 7.59 -11.16 1.78
C GLY A 40 8.08 -9.89 1.07
N SER A 41 7.73 -8.69 1.54
CA SER A 41 8.24 -7.44 0.98
C SER A 41 9.72 -7.24 1.30
N TRP A 42 10.48 -6.74 0.33
CA TRP A 42 11.84 -6.26 0.58
C TRP A 42 11.84 -4.86 1.20
N ALA A 43 10.94 -3.99 0.72
CA ALA A 43 10.69 -2.68 1.30
C ALA A 43 9.22 -2.29 1.10
N SER A 44 8.75 -1.37 1.93
CA SER A 44 7.42 -0.79 1.81
C SER A 44 7.37 0.65 2.28
N VAL A 45 6.35 1.37 1.84
CA VAL A 45 5.96 2.66 2.42
C VAL A 45 4.45 2.66 2.61
N SER A 46 4.02 3.11 3.77
CA SER A 46 2.61 3.30 4.10
C SER A 46 2.33 4.77 4.38
N ALA A 47 1.16 5.24 3.96
CA ALA A 47 0.68 6.59 4.23
C ALA A 47 -0.62 6.51 5.03
N HIS A 48 -0.68 7.26 6.14
CA HIS A 48 -1.80 7.21 7.08
C HIS A 48 -2.41 8.59 7.32
N ASP A 49 -3.75 8.68 7.35
CA ASP A 49 -4.48 9.83 7.89
C ASP A 49 -5.11 9.41 9.23
N GLY A 50 -4.47 9.82 10.33
CA GLY A 50 -4.73 9.22 11.65
C GLY A 50 -4.34 7.74 11.67
N ASP A 51 -5.26 6.87 12.09
CA ASP A 51 -5.04 5.41 12.13
C ASP A 51 -5.43 4.70 10.81
N ARG A 52 -5.93 5.45 9.82
CA ARG A 52 -6.37 4.89 8.55
C ARG A 52 -5.23 4.85 7.55
N LEU A 53 -4.94 3.66 7.03
CA LEU A 53 -4.10 3.49 5.84
C LEU A 53 -4.81 4.06 4.61
N VAL A 54 -4.21 5.06 3.97
CA VAL A 54 -4.79 5.74 2.80
C VAL A 54 -3.96 5.57 1.53
N ALA A 55 -2.70 5.15 1.65
CA ALA A 55 -1.91 4.70 0.51
C ALA A 55 -0.85 3.69 0.95
N PHE A 56 -0.46 2.83 0.01
CA PHE A 56 0.56 1.82 0.25
C PHE A 56 1.35 1.55 -1.02
N ALA A 57 2.67 1.42 -0.88
CA ALA A 57 3.51 0.86 -1.93
C ALA A 57 4.49 -0.17 -1.37
N ARG A 58 4.81 -1.19 -2.16
CA ARG A 58 5.81 -2.20 -1.81
C ARG A 58 6.68 -2.65 -2.96
N ALA A 59 7.87 -3.12 -2.60
CA ALA A 59 8.83 -3.71 -3.51
C ALA A 59 9.13 -5.17 -3.14
N ILE A 60 9.33 -6.01 -4.16
CA ILE A 60 9.98 -7.32 -4.05
C ILE A 60 11.34 -7.21 -4.75
N SER A 61 12.40 -7.73 -4.16
CA SER A 61 13.75 -7.60 -4.72
C SER A 61 14.61 -8.83 -4.46
N ASP A 62 15.60 -9.06 -5.31
CA ASP A 62 16.71 -9.99 -5.07
C ASP A 62 17.79 -9.40 -4.13
N GLY A 63 17.64 -8.13 -3.72
CA GLY A 63 18.55 -7.41 -2.84
C GLY A 63 19.89 -7.03 -3.50
N LYS A 64 20.01 -7.14 -4.83
CA LYS A 64 21.28 -6.94 -5.55
C LYS A 64 21.12 -6.15 -6.84
N LEU A 65 20.22 -6.56 -7.74
CA LEU A 65 20.13 -6.04 -9.10
C LEU A 65 18.70 -5.66 -9.49
N HIS A 66 17.71 -6.47 -9.12
CA HIS A 66 16.33 -6.25 -9.51
C HIS A 66 15.43 -5.95 -8.32
N ALA A 67 14.53 -4.99 -8.52
CA ALA A 67 13.40 -4.74 -7.68
C ALA A 67 12.15 -4.48 -8.54
N PHE A 68 11.03 -5.02 -8.09
CA PHE A 68 9.72 -4.81 -8.71
C PHE A 68 8.83 -4.09 -7.72
N ILE A 69 8.32 -2.93 -8.13
CA ILE A 69 7.21 -2.28 -7.42
C ILE A 69 5.93 -3.01 -7.85
N THR A 70 5.20 -3.58 -6.90
CA THR A 70 4.03 -4.43 -7.20
C THR A 70 2.73 -3.70 -6.90
N GLU A 71 2.39 -3.53 -5.64
CA GLU A 71 1.21 -2.78 -5.23
C GLU A 71 1.62 -1.33 -5.02
N MET A 72 0.95 -0.42 -5.73
CA MET A 72 0.99 1.02 -5.52
C MET A 72 -0.46 1.51 -5.55
N ILE A 73 -1.03 1.72 -4.36
CA ILE A 73 -2.46 1.94 -4.17
C ILE A 73 -2.63 3.24 -3.39
N VAL A 74 -3.54 4.08 -3.85
CA VAL A 74 -4.07 5.24 -3.12
C VAL A 74 -5.57 5.03 -2.99
N ASP A 75 -6.09 5.17 -1.77
CA ASP A 75 -7.53 5.09 -1.52
C ASP A 75 -8.23 6.18 -2.36
N PRO A 76 -9.23 5.82 -3.18
CA PRO A 76 -9.86 6.76 -4.12
C PRO A 76 -10.57 7.92 -3.43
N ASN A 77 -10.88 7.80 -2.14
CA ASN A 77 -11.50 8.88 -1.36
C ASN A 77 -10.47 9.84 -0.76
N THR A 78 -9.18 9.51 -0.85
CA THR A 78 -8.10 10.40 -0.45
C THR A 78 -8.00 11.48 -1.50
N SER A 79 -8.48 12.67 -1.17
CA SER A 79 -8.45 13.84 -2.03
C SER A 79 -7.03 14.40 -2.08
N SER A 80 -6.17 13.75 -2.87
CA SER A 80 -5.16 14.44 -3.64
C SER A 80 -5.58 14.31 -5.10
N ALA A 81 -6.29 15.31 -5.63
CA ALA A 81 -5.82 15.79 -6.91
C ALA A 81 -4.33 16.01 -6.68
N ALA A 82 -3.47 15.22 -7.32
CA ALA A 82 -2.13 15.68 -7.56
C ALA A 82 -2.34 17.10 -8.07
N SER A 83 -1.94 18.10 -7.30
CA SER A 83 -1.81 19.44 -7.86
C SER A 83 -0.81 19.24 -8.98
N GLU A 84 -1.34 19.03 -10.20
CA GLU A 84 -0.57 19.03 -11.42
C GLU A 84 0.19 20.34 -11.38
N ASN A 85 1.47 20.26 -11.02
CA ASN A 85 2.40 21.32 -11.37
C ASN A 85 2.48 21.25 -12.89
N SER A 86 1.58 22.01 -13.53
CA SER A 86 1.69 22.41 -14.92
C SER A 86 3.02 23.15 -15.03
N TYR A 87 3.97 22.55 -15.74
CA TYR A 87 5.16 23.25 -16.24
C TYR A 87 4.76 24.20 -17.36
#